data_AF-A0A8J2ARF1-F1
#
_entry.id   AF-A0A8J2ARF1-F1
#
_cell.length_a   1.000
_cell.length_b   1.000
_cell.length_c   1.000
_cell.angle_alpha   90.00
_cell.angle_beta   90.00
_cell.angle_gamma   90.00
#
_symmetry.space_group_name_H-M   'P 1'
#
loop_
_entity.id
_entity.type
_entity.pdbx_description
1 polymer ?
#
loop_
_entity_poly.entity_id
_entity_poly.type
_entity_poly.pdbx_seq_one_letter_code
_entity_poly.pdbx_strand_id
1 'polypeptide(L)'
;RIVTCEFQTPAEGSGKQDISKTQLVLLQPATGRSSEFAGFDTLLDSSVDPDDPFHCNQRTCYERLGLPLLKQVFRGYSTSLFAYGQTGSGKTTSVMGGSVRETEQWGIIPRLLEDLFIRLRELEERDPRAAPRDSHGSFPPGTSAVVKCSVIEVYNERLRDLLHPAAAGGGAPKIDVRCHPQLGNYVP
;
A
#
# COMPACT_ATOMS: atom_id res chain seq x y z
N ARG A 1 16.02 -11.68 18.72
CA ARG A 1 16.14 -10.31 18.17
C ARG A 1 17.04 -10.43 16.95
N ILE A 2 16.51 -10.17 15.76
CA ILE A 2 17.25 -10.15 14.50
C ILE A 2 17.88 -8.75 14.42
N VAL A 3 19.18 -8.67 14.11
CA VAL A 3 19.95 -7.41 14.27
C VAL A 3 20.57 -6.93 12.96
N THR A 4 20.54 -7.73 11.87
CA THR A 4 21.08 -7.29 10.59
C THR A 4 20.41 -8.02 9.43
N CYS A 5 19.93 -7.25 8.46
CA CYS A 5 19.49 -7.70 7.15
C CYS A 5 20.51 -7.20 6.14
N GLU A 6 21.21 -8.08 5.44
CA GLU A 6 22.06 -7.68 4.31
C GLU A 6 21.29 -7.88 3.01
N PHE A 7 21.27 -6.84 2.18
CA PHE A 7 20.59 -6.82 0.89
C PHE A 7 21.64 -6.86 -0.22
N GLN A 8 21.59 -7.88 -1.07
CA GLN A 8 22.40 -7.94 -2.29
C GLN A 8 21.52 -7.62 -3.49
N THR A 9 21.55 -6.37 -3.97
CA THR A 9 20.97 -6.00 -5.27
C THR A 9 22.06 -5.87 -6.33
N PRO A 10 21.89 -6.43 -7.55
CA PRO A 10 22.86 -6.27 -8.62
C PRO A 10 22.80 -4.84 -9.19
N ALA A 11 23.95 -4.38 -9.72
CA ALA A 11 24.09 -3.08 -10.37
C ALA A 11 23.07 -2.89 -11.52
N GLU A 12 22.52 -1.68 -11.62
CA GLU A 12 21.50 -1.32 -12.60
C GLU A 12 21.99 -1.53 -14.04
N GLY A 13 21.40 -2.52 -14.71
CA GLY A 13 21.52 -2.77 -16.14
C GLY A 13 20.14 -3.15 -16.68
N SER A 14 19.72 -2.46 -17.73
CA SER A 14 18.40 -2.50 -18.37
C SER A 14 17.71 -3.87 -18.47
N GLY A 15 16.44 -3.91 -18.05
CA GLY A 15 15.42 -4.82 -18.60
C GLY A 15 15.35 -6.22 -17.97
N LYS A 16 14.39 -6.38 -17.05
CA LYS A 16 14.03 -7.57 -16.23
C LYS A 16 14.84 -7.67 -14.93
N GLN A 17 14.20 -7.30 -13.81
CA GLN A 17 14.67 -7.65 -12.48
C GLN A 17 14.65 -9.17 -12.35
N ASP A 18 15.83 -9.75 -12.16
CA ASP A 18 16.03 -11.18 -11.97
C ASP A 18 15.63 -11.54 -10.53
N ILE A 19 14.42 -12.09 -10.38
CA ILE A 19 13.80 -12.47 -9.10
C ILE A 19 14.68 -13.45 -8.30
N SER A 20 15.60 -14.15 -8.97
CA SER A 20 16.55 -15.09 -8.36
C SER A 20 17.64 -14.42 -7.51
N LYS A 21 17.84 -13.11 -7.63
CA LYS A 21 18.93 -12.37 -6.96
C LYS A 21 18.49 -11.57 -5.74
N THR A 22 17.18 -11.40 -5.52
CA THR A 22 16.66 -10.69 -4.35
C THR A 22 16.64 -11.63 -3.15
N GLN A 23 17.68 -11.54 -2.31
CA GLN A 23 17.85 -12.38 -1.13
C GLN A 23 17.84 -11.55 0.15
N LEU A 24 17.15 -12.07 1.16
CA LEU A 24 17.13 -11.55 2.53
C LEU A 24 17.90 -12.53 3.42
N VAL A 25 18.97 -12.05 4.03
CA VAL A 25 19.78 -12.83 4.97
C VAL A 25 19.47 -12.40 6.40
N LEU A 26 18.99 -13.32 7.23
CA LEU A 26 18.75 -13.10 8.65
C LEU A 26 19.90 -13.66 9.48
N LEU A 27 20.61 -12.78 10.17
CA LEU A 27 21.68 -13.17 11.10
C LEU A 27 21.13 -13.32 12.53
N GLN A 28 21.42 -14.46 13.15
CA GLN A 28 21.16 -14.71 14.57
C GLN A 28 22.39 -14.34 15.41
N PRO A 29 22.38 -13.23 16.16
CA PRO A 29 23.58 -12.78 16.87
C PRO A 29 24.04 -13.73 17.97
N ALA A 30 23.11 -14.47 18.58
CA ALA A 30 23.40 -15.39 19.67
C ALA A 30 24.10 -16.68 19.23
N THR A 31 23.94 -17.09 17.98
CA THR A 31 24.45 -18.37 17.44
C THR A 31 25.42 -18.19 16.29
N GLY A 32 25.52 -16.97 15.72
CA GLY A 32 26.29 -16.69 14.51
C GLY A 32 25.73 -17.34 13.24
N ARG A 33 24.54 -17.95 13.31
CA ARG A 33 23.92 -18.62 12.16
C ARG A 33 23.21 -17.61 11.26
N SER A 34 23.37 -17.76 9.95
CA SER A 34 22.59 -17.07 8.94
C SER A 34 21.43 -17.95 8.46
N SER A 35 20.34 -17.32 8.02
CA SER A 35 19.25 -17.96 7.31
C SER A 35 18.91 -17.11 6.09
N GLU A 36 18.90 -17.74 4.92
CA GLU A 36 18.70 -17.05 3.65
C GLU A 36 17.28 -17.29 3.14
N PHE A 37 16.62 -16.22 2.71
CA PHE A 37 15.28 -16.25 2.15
C PHE A 37 15.31 -15.58 0.78
N ALA A 38 14.77 -16.25 -0.23
CA ALA A 38 14.71 -15.76 -1.61
C ALA A 38 13.26 -15.79 -2.13
N GLY A 39 13.02 -15.13 -3.27
CA GLY A 39 11.73 -15.15 -3.93
C GLY A 39 10.79 -14.00 -3.56
N PHE A 40 11.33 -12.91 -3.01
CA PHE A 40 10.58 -11.66 -2.86
C PHE A 40 10.68 -10.84 -4.14
N ASP A 41 9.56 -10.28 -4.58
CA ASP A 41 9.54 -9.37 -5.75
C ASP A 41 10.36 -8.10 -5.48
N THR A 42 10.32 -7.59 -4.25
CA THR A 42 11.04 -6.37 -3.86
C THR A 42 11.39 -6.43 -2.39
N LEU A 43 12.62 -6.06 -2.07
CA LEU A 43 13.08 -5.82 -0.70
C LEU A 43 13.23 -4.32 -0.48
N LEU A 44 12.73 -3.85 0.67
CA LEU A 44 12.72 -2.44 1.07
C LEU A 44 13.40 -2.34 2.43
N ASP A 45 14.56 -1.71 2.49
CA ASP A 45 15.31 -1.53 3.73
C ASP A 45 15.15 -0.12 4.27
N SER A 46 14.50 0.01 5.43
CA SER A 46 14.35 1.28 6.14
C SER A 46 15.24 1.36 7.39
N SER A 47 16.17 0.41 7.58
CA SER A 47 17.03 0.30 8.77
C SER A 47 18.40 0.96 8.60
N VAL A 48 18.84 1.15 7.36
CA VAL A 48 20.05 1.90 7.01
C VAL A 48 19.87 3.41 7.28
N ASP A 49 21.00 4.12 7.37
CA ASP A 49 21.00 5.56 7.59
C ASP A 49 20.16 6.31 6.55
N PRO A 50 19.44 7.39 6.92
CA PRO A 50 18.60 8.15 5.98
C PRO A 50 19.36 8.74 4.79
N ASP A 51 20.67 8.96 4.94
CA ASP A 51 21.57 9.47 3.89
C ASP A 51 22.09 8.35 2.96
N ASP A 52 21.82 7.08 3.28
CA ASP A 52 22.21 5.94 2.45
C ASP A 52 21.35 5.91 1.16
N PRO A 53 21.97 5.78 -0.03
CA PRO A 53 21.24 5.69 -1.30
C PRO A 53 20.21 4.54 -1.37
N PHE A 54 20.39 3.49 -0.56
CA PHE A 54 19.50 2.33 -0.50
C PHE A 54 18.42 2.43 0.58
N HIS A 55 18.36 3.54 1.33
CA HIS A 55 17.32 3.79 2.33
C HIS A 55 15.92 3.90 1.69
N CYS A 56 15.00 2.99 2.05
CA CYS A 56 13.58 3.11 1.72
C CYS A 56 12.89 4.03 2.72
N ASN A 57 12.74 5.29 2.33
CA ASN A 57 11.78 6.18 2.96
C ASN A 57 10.34 5.85 2.51
N GLN A 58 9.36 6.50 3.15
CA GLN A 58 7.94 6.28 2.86
C GLN A 58 7.55 6.58 1.42
N ARG A 59 8.20 7.57 0.80
CA ARG A 59 7.95 7.94 -0.60
C ARG A 59 8.41 6.84 -1.54
N THR A 60 9.64 6.34 -1.40
CA THR A 60 10.18 5.24 -2.21
C THR A 60 9.33 3.98 -2.03
N CYS A 61 8.90 3.70 -0.81
CA CYS A 61 8.04 2.56 -0.51
C CYS A 61 6.65 2.70 -1.19
N TYR A 62 6.07 3.91 -1.25
CA TYR A 62 4.86 4.20 -2.05
C TYR A 62 5.09 4.09 -3.56
N GLU A 63 6.20 4.63 -4.08
CA GLU A 63 6.50 4.61 -5.51
C GLU A 63 6.67 3.16 -6.04
N ARG A 64 7.25 2.28 -5.21
CA ARG A 64 7.46 0.87 -5.55
C ARG A 64 6.20 0.01 -5.38
N LEU A 65 5.38 0.26 -4.36
CA LEU A 65 4.21 -0.59 -4.04
C LEU A 65 2.87 0.07 -4.38
N GLY A 66 2.67 1.32 -3.98
CA GLY A 66 1.40 2.04 -4.13
C GLY A 66 1.10 2.49 -5.57
N LEU A 67 2.08 3.07 -6.28
CA LEU A 67 1.88 3.54 -7.65
C LEU A 67 1.45 2.42 -8.63
N PRO A 68 2.06 1.22 -8.62
CA PRO A 68 1.58 0.11 -9.45
C PRO A 68 0.13 -0.28 -9.14
N LEU A 69 -0.27 -0.31 -7.86
CA LEU A 69 -1.65 -0.60 -7.47
C LEU A 69 -2.61 0.46 -8.02
N LEU A 70 -2.27 1.74 -7.86
CA LEU A 70 -3.09 2.83 -8.38
C LEU A 70 -3.25 2.73 -9.90
N LYS A 71 -2.19 2.40 -10.65
CA LYS A 71 -2.27 2.16 -12.10
C LYS A 71 -3.26 1.04 -12.45
N GLN A 72 -3.31 -0.04 -11.67
CA GLN A 72 -4.29 -1.12 -11.91
C GLN A 72 -5.72 -0.68 -11.59
N VAL A 73 -5.92 0.15 -10.54
CA VAL A 73 -7.23 0.72 -10.20
C VAL A 73 -7.77 1.56 -11.38
N PHE A 74 -6.95 2.43 -11.97
CA PHE A 74 -7.36 3.22 -13.13
C PHE A 74 -7.61 2.39 -14.40
N ARG A 75 -7.09 1.16 -14.46
CA ARG A 75 -7.43 0.18 -15.52
C ARG A 75 -8.72 -0.59 -15.25
N GLY A 76 -9.38 -0.35 -14.11
CA GLY A 76 -10.61 -1.04 -13.71
C GLY A 76 -10.38 -2.36 -12.99
N TYR A 77 -9.16 -2.66 -12.53
CA TYR A 77 -8.88 -3.87 -11.75
C TYR A 77 -9.05 -3.62 -10.24
N SER A 78 -9.58 -4.63 -9.55
CA SER A 78 -9.60 -4.67 -8.08
C SER A 78 -8.19 -4.93 -7.56
N THR A 79 -7.74 -4.10 -6.62
CA THR A 79 -6.42 -4.23 -5.97
C THR A 79 -6.58 -4.41 -4.47
N SER A 80 -5.59 -5.02 -3.83
CA SER A 80 -5.58 -5.23 -2.38
C SER A 80 -4.14 -5.14 -1.88
N LEU A 81 -3.97 -4.55 -0.70
CA LEU A 81 -2.69 -4.39 -0.02
C LEU A 81 -2.83 -4.87 1.41
N PHE A 82 -1.95 -5.78 1.82
CA PHE A 82 -1.90 -6.29 3.19
C PHE A 82 -0.52 -6.04 3.78
N ALA A 83 -0.47 -5.59 5.03
CA ALA A 83 0.76 -5.53 5.81
C ALA A 83 0.74 -6.61 6.87
N TYR A 84 1.75 -7.47 6.87
CA TYR A 84 1.88 -8.60 7.77
C TYR A 84 3.22 -8.55 8.52
N GLY A 85 3.24 -9.07 9.75
CA GLY A 85 4.43 -9.07 10.61
C GLY A 85 4.09 -9.02 12.09
N GLN A 86 5.09 -9.20 12.94
CA GLN A 86 4.93 -9.15 14.40
C GLN A 86 4.53 -7.75 14.91
N THR A 87 3.95 -7.65 16.10
CA THR A 87 3.70 -6.35 16.75
C THR A 87 4.99 -5.56 16.90
N GLY A 88 4.94 -4.26 16.57
CA GLY A 88 6.12 -3.38 16.55
C GLY A 88 6.99 -3.47 15.29
N SER A 89 6.65 -4.30 14.29
CA SER A 89 7.43 -4.41 13.04
C SER A 89 7.17 -3.31 12.00
N GLY A 90 6.43 -2.25 12.36
CA GLY A 90 6.16 -1.14 11.44
C GLY A 90 4.96 -1.31 10.48
N LYS A 91 4.10 -2.32 10.64
CA LYS A 91 2.90 -2.51 9.77
C LYS A 91 2.05 -1.23 9.60
N THR A 92 1.66 -0.61 10.72
CA THR A 92 0.87 0.63 10.71
C THR A 92 1.68 1.78 10.13
N THR A 93 2.97 1.83 10.43
CA THR A 93 3.89 2.84 9.91
C THR A 93 4.01 2.77 8.39
N SER A 94 4.09 1.58 7.79
CA SER A 94 4.15 1.43 6.33
C SER A 94 2.81 1.76 5.66
N VAL A 95 1.69 1.35 6.26
CA VAL A 95 0.36 1.49 5.64
C VAL A 95 -0.20 2.90 5.81
N MET A 96 -0.19 3.44 7.03
CA MET A 96 -0.78 4.74 7.38
C MET A 96 0.28 5.83 7.54
N GLY A 97 1.45 5.49 8.08
CA GLY A 97 2.49 6.47 8.41
C GLY A 97 2.64 6.73 9.90
N GLY A 98 3.52 7.67 10.24
CA GLY A 98 3.79 8.08 11.63
C GLY A 98 2.89 9.20 12.13
N SER A 99 2.68 10.23 11.31
CA SER A 99 1.89 11.41 11.66
C SER A 99 1.04 11.84 10.48
N VAL A 100 -0.23 12.16 10.74
CA VAL A 100 -1.15 12.69 9.70
C VAL A 100 -0.78 14.13 9.34
N ARG A 101 -0.12 14.88 10.24
CA ARG A 101 0.24 16.29 10.02
C ARG A 101 1.50 16.47 9.19
N GLU A 102 2.34 15.45 9.10
CA GLU A 102 3.62 15.50 8.40
C GLU A 102 3.54 14.64 7.15
N THR A 103 3.39 15.30 6.00
CA THR A 103 3.25 14.64 4.68
C THR A 103 4.44 13.74 4.36
N GLU A 104 5.63 14.05 4.84
CA GLU A 104 6.82 13.20 4.69
C GLU A 104 6.68 11.85 5.39
N GLN A 105 5.95 11.80 6.50
CA GLN A 105 5.72 10.58 7.27
C GLN A 105 4.50 9.78 6.80
N TRP A 106 3.75 10.27 5.81
CA TRP A 106 2.59 9.56 5.27
C TRP A 106 2.99 8.21 4.69
N GLY A 107 2.25 7.17 5.07
CA GLY A 107 2.42 5.82 4.53
C GLY A 107 1.78 5.66 3.15
N ILE A 108 1.58 4.40 2.75
CA ILE A 108 1.07 4.05 1.43
C ILE A 108 -0.37 4.55 1.20
N ILE A 109 -1.29 4.35 2.14
CA ILE A 109 -2.71 4.70 1.98
C ILE A 109 -2.93 6.22 1.78
N PRO A 110 -2.45 7.11 2.66
CA PRO A 110 -2.69 8.55 2.48
C PRO A 110 -2.09 9.09 1.17
N ARG A 111 -0.90 8.64 0.77
CA ARG A 111 -0.29 9.02 -0.51
C ARG A 111 -1.08 8.51 -1.72
N LEU A 112 -1.57 7.26 -1.64
CA LEU A 112 -2.41 6.68 -2.68
C LEU A 112 -3.71 7.47 -2.87
N LEU A 113 -4.35 7.89 -1.76
CA LEU A 113 -5.57 8.68 -1.80
C LEU A 113 -5.31 10.09 -2.38
N GLU A 114 -4.20 10.73 -2.01
CA GLU A 114 -3.80 12.02 -2.60
C GLU A 114 -3.64 11.91 -4.12
N ASP A 115 -2.83 10.96 -4.59
CA ASP A 115 -2.61 10.72 -6.01
C ASP A 115 -3.89 10.32 -6.76
N LEU A 116 -4.78 9.56 -6.12
CA LEU A 116 -6.08 9.20 -6.68
C LEU A 116 -6.89 10.47 -6.98
N PHE A 117 -7.01 11.38 -6.00
CA PHE A 117 -7.78 12.61 -6.19
C PHE A 117 -7.13 13.58 -7.18
N ILE A 118 -5.80 13.65 -7.23
CA ILE A 118 -5.09 14.45 -8.25
C ILE A 118 -5.46 13.96 -9.65
N ARG A 119 -5.33 12.66 -9.90
CA ARG A 119 -5.65 12.05 -11.21
C ARG A 119 -7.12 12.17 -11.59
N LEU A 120 -8.03 12.11 -10.61
CA LEU A 120 -9.46 12.31 -10.87
C LEU A 120 -9.75 13.74 -11.33
N ARG A 121 -9.13 14.76 -10.71
CA ARG A 121 -9.26 16.16 -11.16
C ARG A 121 -8.70 16.36 -12.56
N GLU A 122 -7.54 15.77 -12.85
CA GLU A 122 -6.93 15.81 -14.19
C GLU A 122 -7.84 15.19 -15.26
N LEU A 123 -8.62 14.15 -14.92
CA LEU A 123 -9.60 13.54 -15.81
C LEU A 123 -10.84 14.42 -16.02
N GLU A 124 -11.29 15.12 -14.98
CA GLU A 124 -12.44 16.04 -15.04
C GLU A 124 -12.12 17.31 -15.83
N GLU A 125 -10.91 17.86 -15.68
CA GLU A 125 -10.45 19.08 -16.36
C GLU A 125 -10.03 18.84 -17.83
N ARG A 126 -9.96 17.58 -18.25
CA ARG A 126 -9.48 17.21 -19.59
C ARG A 126 -10.42 17.70 -20.68
N ASP A 127 -9.86 18.41 -21.66
CA ASP A 127 -10.60 18.90 -22.83
C ASP A 127 -11.30 17.74 -23.57
N PRO A 128 -12.63 17.80 -23.78
CA PRO A 128 -13.39 16.85 -24.57
C PRO A 128 -12.86 16.56 -25.97
N ARG A 129 -12.06 17.46 -26.53
CA ARG A 129 -11.50 17.37 -27.88
C ARG A 129 -10.07 16.83 -27.92
N ALA A 130 -9.43 16.64 -26.77
CA ALA A 130 -8.06 16.14 -26.71
C ALA A 130 -8.02 14.63 -26.99
N ALA A 131 -7.22 14.22 -28.00
CA ALA A 131 -7.02 12.82 -28.35
C ALA A 131 -6.57 11.97 -27.13
N PRO A 132 -6.89 10.66 -27.09
CA PRO A 132 -6.39 9.74 -26.08
C PRO A 132 -4.86 9.81 -26.02
N ARG A 133 -4.29 10.25 -24.89
CA ARG A 133 -2.83 10.37 -24.79
C ARG A 133 -2.14 9.04 -24.50
N ASP A 134 -2.85 8.02 -23.99
CA ASP A 134 -2.17 6.78 -23.59
C ASP A 134 -3.02 5.53 -23.82
N SER A 135 -2.34 4.47 -24.27
CA SER A 135 -2.85 3.10 -24.48
C SER A 135 -3.08 2.31 -23.18
N HIS A 136 -3.01 2.98 -22.01
CA HIS A 136 -2.87 2.33 -20.69
C HIS A 136 -4.09 2.49 -19.78
N GLY A 137 -5.30 2.55 -20.35
CA GLY A 137 -6.56 2.56 -19.59
C GLY A 137 -7.17 3.94 -19.37
N SER A 138 -7.00 4.90 -20.29
CA SER A 138 -7.56 6.24 -20.10
C SER A 138 -9.09 6.19 -20.20
N PHE A 139 -9.78 6.69 -19.16
CA PHE A 139 -11.21 6.99 -19.21
C PHE A 139 -11.52 8.00 -20.34
N PRO A 140 -12.69 7.89 -21.00
CA PRO A 140 -13.10 8.86 -22.01
C PRO A 140 -13.22 10.28 -21.40
N PRO A 141 -13.02 11.34 -22.19
CA PRO A 141 -13.22 12.69 -21.68
C PRO A 141 -14.67 12.90 -21.21
N GLY A 142 -14.86 13.71 -20.17
CA GLY A 142 -16.17 13.92 -19.55
C GLY A 142 -16.61 12.78 -18.63
N THR A 143 -15.69 11.90 -18.20
CA THR A 143 -15.98 10.87 -17.19
C THR A 143 -16.13 11.51 -15.82
N SER A 144 -17.25 11.26 -15.15
CA SER A 144 -17.43 11.56 -13.73
C SER A 144 -17.08 10.35 -12.87
N ALA A 145 -16.44 10.58 -11.73
CA ALA A 145 -16.05 9.53 -10.79
C ALA A 145 -16.79 9.66 -9.46
N VAL A 146 -17.17 8.53 -8.87
CA VAL A 146 -17.73 8.47 -7.51
C VAL A 146 -16.81 7.64 -6.64
N VAL A 147 -16.23 8.28 -5.61
CA VAL A 147 -15.35 7.61 -4.65
C VAL A 147 -16.14 7.31 -3.38
N LYS A 148 -16.13 6.05 -2.95
CA LYS A 148 -16.71 5.59 -1.69
C LYS A 148 -15.60 5.01 -0.82
N CYS A 149 -15.61 5.31 0.47
CA CYS A 149 -14.64 4.82 1.44
C CYS A 149 -15.35 4.19 2.64
N SER A 150 -14.79 3.10 3.15
CA SER A 150 -15.23 2.40 4.35
C SER A 150 -14.00 1.94 5.12
N VAL A 151 -13.98 2.15 6.44
CA VAL A 151 -12.86 1.73 7.29
C VAL A 151 -13.41 0.85 8.41
N ILE A 152 -13.06 -0.43 8.38
CA ILE A 152 -13.63 -1.45 9.27
C ILE A 152 -12.50 -2.09 10.08
N GLU A 153 -12.69 -2.16 11.40
CA GLU A 153 -11.86 -2.97 12.29
C GLU A 153 -12.51 -4.35 12.48
N VAL A 154 -11.72 -5.39 12.29
CA VAL A 154 -12.08 -6.77 12.66
C VAL A 154 -11.27 -7.16 13.88
N TYR A 155 -11.93 -7.34 15.02
CA TYR A 155 -11.28 -7.74 16.26
C TYR A 155 -12.11 -8.79 17.00
N ASN A 156 -11.51 -9.96 17.25
CA ASN A 156 -12.16 -11.08 17.92
C ASN A 156 -13.51 -11.46 17.26
N GLU A 157 -13.50 -11.64 15.95
CA GLU A 157 -14.69 -11.96 15.13
C GLU A 157 -15.82 -10.91 15.24
N ARG A 158 -15.51 -9.68 15.67
CA ARG A 158 -16.46 -8.56 15.71
C ARG A 158 -16.03 -7.47 14.76
N LEU A 159 -17.00 -6.95 14.01
CA LEU A 159 -16.81 -5.80 13.12
C LEU A 159 -17.15 -4.50 13.85
N ARG A 160 -16.34 -3.48 13.58
CA ARG A 160 -16.61 -2.10 13.99
C ARG A 160 -16.36 -1.17 12.82
N ASP A 161 -17.33 -0.31 12.51
CA ASP A 161 -17.14 0.78 11.55
C ASP A 161 -16.42 1.93 12.24
N LEU A 162 -15.21 2.23 11.76
CA LEU A 162 -14.35 3.28 12.30
C LEU A 162 -14.74 4.67 11.81
N LEU A 163 -15.62 4.77 10.79
CA LEU A 163 -16.15 6.04 10.30
C LEU A 163 -17.47 6.42 10.98
N HIS A 164 -18.07 5.52 11.78
CA HIS A 164 -19.31 5.80 12.46
C HIS A 164 -19.09 6.77 13.65
N PRO A 165 -19.79 7.91 13.72
CA PRO A 165 -19.52 8.97 14.70
C PRO A 165 -19.71 8.53 16.17
N ALA A 166 -20.51 7.49 16.43
CA ALA A 166 -20.70 6.97 17.79
C ALA A 166 -19.51 6.14 18.31
N ALA A 167 -18.53 5.80 17.47
CA ALA A 167 -17.34 5.02 17.87
C ALA A 167 -16.52 5.70 18.99
N ALA A 168 -16.68 7.01 19.22
CA ALA A 168 -15.96 7.77 20.24
C ALA A 168 -16.66 7.87 21.62
N GLY A 169 -17.90 7.38 21.80
CA GLY A 169 -18.59 7.64 23.08
C GLY A 169 -19.93 6.95 23.38
N GLY A 170 -20.44 6.06 22.52
CA GLY A 170 -21.69 5.34 22.81
C GLY A 170 -21.86 4.15 21.88
N GLY A 171 -22.36 3.03 22.42
CA GLY A 171 -22.37 1.70 21.78
C GLY A 171 -22.56 1.74 20.26
N ALA A 172 -21.45 1.59 19.53
CA ALA A 172 -21.47 1.50 18.08
C ALA A 172 -22.40 0.33 17.68
N PRO A 173 -23.25 0.52 16.65
CA PRO A 173 -24.15 -0.52 16.20
C PRO A 173 -23.35 -1.78 15.89
N LYS A 174 -23.86 -2.94 16.33
CA LYS A 174 -23.26 -4.22 15.99
C LYS A 174 -23.42 -4.43 14.49
N ILE A 175 -22.31 -4.56 13.79
CA ILE A 175 -22.26 -4.82 12.36
C ILE A 175 -21.97 -6.29 12.16
N ASP A 176 -22.81 -6.97 11.37
CA ASP A 176 -22.68 -8.39 11.06
C ASP A 176 -22.46 -8.56 9.55
N VAL A 177 -21.62 -9.53 9.17
CA VAL A 177 -21.39 -9.90 7.76
C VAL A 177 -22.65 -10.56 7.20
N ARG A 178 -23.06 -10.13 6.00
CA ARG A 178 -24.18 -10.72 5.26
C ARG A 178 -23.68 -11.33 3.95
N CYS A 179 -24.40 -12.34 3.46
CA CYS A 179 -24.08 -13.00 2.19
C CYS A 179 -25.20 -12.74 1.18
N HIS A 180 -24.88 -12.12 0.05
CA HIS A 180 -25.80 -11.97 -1.07
C HIS A 180 -25.47 -12.99 -2.17
N PRO A 181 -26.45 -13.69 -2.77
CA PRO A 181 -26.21 -14.75 -3.75
C PRO A 181 -25.35 -14.35 -4.96
N GLN A 182 -25.38 -13.07 -5.33
CA GLN A 182 -24.62 -12.54 -6.48
C GLN A 182 -23.43 -11.65 -6.10
N LEU A 183 -23.46 -11.00 -4.92
CA LEU A 183 -22.43 -10.03 -4.52
C LEU A 183 -21.40 -10.65 -3.57
N GLY A 184 -21.66 -11.86 -3.07
CA GLY A 184 -20.84 -12.51 -2.07
C GLY A 184 -21.04 -11.93 -0.68
N ASN A 185 -19.99 -11.98 0.13
CA ASN A 185 -20.00 -11.50 1.52
C ASN A 185 -19.82 -9.98 1.55
N TYR A 186 -20.65 -9.28 2.31
CA TYR A 186 -20.58 -7.84 2.44
C TYR A 186 -20.95 -7.38 3.85
N VAL A 187 -20.55 -6.15 4.15
CA VAL A 187 -20.91 -5.44 5.37
C VAL A 187 -22.02 -4.44 5.01
N PRO A 188 -23.20 -4.51 5.66
CA PRO A 188 -24.36 -3.69 5.32
C PRO A 188 -24.23 -2.22 5.72
#